data_AF-X0XMD5-F1
#
_entry.id   AF-X0XMD5-F1
#
_cell.length_a   1.000
_cell.length_b   1.000
_cell.length_c   1.000
_cell.angle_alpha   90.00
_cell.angle_beta   90.00
_cell.angle_gamma   90.00
#
_symmetry.space_group_name_H-M   'P 1'
#
loop_
_entity.id
_entity.type
_entity.pdbx_description
1 polymer ?
#
loop_
_entity_poly.entity_id
_entity_poly.type
_entity_poly.pdbx_seq_one_letter_code
_entity_poly.pdbx_strand_id
1 'polypeptide(L)' 'LLQHVVERFIQIGGQTPKPMAVVLGPADSPEERRWRVVMEAHQKLASAGLPVYPNIERAARAMGAFVRYHQERQEKGSG' A
#
# COMPACT_ATOMS: atom_id res chain seq x y z
N LEU A 1 0.43 14.27 12.65
CA LEU A 1 1.20 14.12 11.40
C LEU A 1 0.88 12.81 10.67
N LEU A 2 1.14 11.62 11.25
CA LEU A 2 0.92 10.34 10.56
C LEU A 2 -0.52 10.16 10.03
N GLN A 3 -1.53 10.50 10.83
CA GLN A 3 -2.94 10.40 10.40
C GLN A 3 -3.25 11.25 9.16
N HIS A 4 -2.73 12.48 9.08
CA HIS A 4 -2.92 13.34 7.91
C HIS A 4 -2.22 12.77 6.67
N VAL A 5 -1.05 12.13 6.85
CA VAL A 5 -0.34 11.45 5.77
C VAL A 5 -1.16 10.25 5.26
N VAL A 6 -1.73 9.45 6.17
CA VAL A 6 -2.61 8.32 5.83
C VAL A 6 -3.84 8.80 5.03
N GLU A 7 -4.53 9.83 5.50
CA GLU A 7 -5.69 10.39 4.81
C GLU A 7 -5.33 10.89 3.40
N ARG A 8 -4.16 11.53 3.26
CA ARG A 8 -3.67 11.97 1.95
C ARG A 8 -3.38 10.80 1.02
N PHE A 9 -2.79 9.70 1.50
CA PHE A 9 -2.58 8.50 0.68
C PHE A 9 -3.90 7.86 0.26
N ILE A 10 -4.90 7.81 1.15
CA ILE A 10 -6.25 7.32 0.82
C ILE A 10 -6.87 8.17 -0.30
N GLN A 11 -6.81 9.50 -0.17
CA GLN A 11 -7.32 10.41 -1.18
C GLN A 11 -6.62 10.22 -2.53
N ILE A 12 -5.29 10.20 -2.55
CA ILE A 12 -4.54 10.02 -3.80
C ILE A 12 -4.84 8.66 -4.41
N GLY A 13 -4.90 7.61 -3.60
CA GLY A 13 -5.22 6.25 -4.00
C GLY A 13 -6.58 6.11 -4.69
N GLY A 14 -7.59 6.84 -4.20
CA GLY A 14 -8.91 6.89 -4.82
C GLY A 14 -9.01 7.72 -6.10
N GLN A 15 -7.99 8.52 -6.42
CA GLN A 15 -8.00 9.44 -7.56
C GLN A 15 -7.01 9.04 -8.67
N THR A 16 -6.00 8.22 -8.35
CA THR A 16 -4.98 7.82 -9.31
C THR A 16 -5.48 6.68 -10.20
N PRO A 17 -5.28 6.75 -11.53
CA PRO A 17 -5.49 5.60 -12.41
C PRO A 17 -4.33 4.60 -12.35
N LYS A 18 -3.21 4.96 -11.68
CA LYS A 18 -2.03 4.09 -11.56
C LYS A 18 -2.12 3.21 -10.32
N PRO A 19 -1.74 1.92 -10.40
CA PRO A 19 -1.62 1.05 -9.24
C PRO A 19 -0.71 1.68 -8.18
N MET A 20 -1.18 1.70 -6.93
CA MET A 20 -0.46 2.29 -5.80
C MET A 20 -0.35 1.27 -4.67
N ALA A 21 0.81 1.26 -4.02
CA ALA A 21 1.06 0.53 -2.78
C ALA A 21 1.73 1.47 -1.77
N VAL A 22 1.44 1.27 -0.48
CA VAL A 22 2.03 2.05 0.60
C VAL A 22 3.00 1.19 1.38
N VAL A 23 4.18 1.75 1.68
CA VAL A 23 5.13 1.12 2.61
C VAL A 23 5.00 1.82 3.95
N LEU A 24 4.56 1.08 4.95
CA LEU A 24 4.49 1.54 6.33
C LEU A 24 5.21 0.49 7.18
N GLY A 25 6.34 0.91 7.75
CA GLY A 25 7.15 0.05 8.60
C GLY A 25 6.35 -0.61 9.73
N PRO A 26 6.81 -1.77 10.22
CA PRO A 26 6.15 -2.44 11.32
C PRO A 26 6.20 -1.57 12.59
N ALA A 27 5.25 -1.84 13.47
CA ALA A 27 5.14 -1.14 14.75
C ALA A 27 6.18 -1.71 15.72
N ASP A 28 7.45 -1.38 15.53
CA ASP A 28 8.57 -1.98 16.28
C ASP A 28 8.85 -1.20 17.58
N SER A 29 7.97 -0.27 17.92
CA SER A 29 8.15 0.60 19.07
C SER A 29 7.74 -0.13 20.34
N PRO A 30 8.59 -0.17 21.39
CA PRO A 30 8.19 -0.66 22.70
C PRO A 30 7.16 0.28 23.38
N GLU A 31 6.92 1.46 22.81
CA GLU A 31 5.89 2.39 23.28
C GLU A 31 4.52 2.00 22.71
N GLU A 32 3.67 1.45 23.57
CA GLU A 32 2.30 1.00 23.27
C GLU A 32 1.46 2.04 22.49
N ARG A 33 1.56 3.33 22.86
CA ARG A 33 0.84 4.41 22.17
C ARG A 33 1.28 4.55 20.72
N ARG A 34 2.59 4.48 20.48
CA ARG A 34 3.17 4.58 19.14
C ARG A 34 2.86 3.33 18.32
N TRP A 35 2.86 2.16 18.96
CA TRP A 35 2.43 0.90 18.35
C TRP A 35 0.99 0.98 17.84
N ARG A 36 0.05 1.40 18.70
CA ARG A 36 -1.38 1.55 18.31
C ARG A 36 -1.56 2.52 17.15
N VAL A 37 -0.90 3.66 17.18
CA VAL A 37 -1.00 4.67 16.12
C VAL A 37 -0.55 4.12 14.76
N VAL A 38 0.50 3.31 14.72
CA VAL A 38 0.97 2.66 13.49
C VAL A 38 0.00 1.55 13.05
N MET A 39 -0.52 0.74 13.97
CA MET A 39 -1.51 -0.29 13.66
C MET A 39 -2.83 0.27 13.14
N GLU A 40 -3.32 1.37 13.73
CA GLU A 40 -4.49 2.10 13.21
C GLU A 40 -4.24 2.64 11.80
N ALA A 41 -3.04 3.14 11.52
CA ALA A 41 -2.67 3.60 10.19
C ALA A 41 -2.65 2.46 9.16
N HIS A 42 -2.07 1.30 9.51
CA HIS A 42 -2.12 0.08 8.69
C HIS A 42 -3.56 -0.32 8.39
N GLN A 43 -4.41 -0.40 9.42
CA GLN A 43 -5.81 -0.79 9.28
C GLN A 43 -6.60 0.18 8.39
N LYS A 44 -6.42 1.50 8.57
CA LYS A 44 -7.12 2.52 7.78
C LYS A 44 -6.76 2.44 6.30
N LEU A 45 -5.46 2.33 5.97
CA LEU A 45 -4.99 2.20 4.60
C LEU A 45 -5.52 0.91 3.95
N ALA A 46 -5.43 -0.22 4.65
CA ALA A 46 -5.93 -1.51 4.16
C ALA A 46 -7.45 -1.49 3.94
N SER A 47 -8.21 -0.89 4.87
CA SER A 47 -9.67 -0.76 4.77
C SER A 47 -10.10 0.15 3.62
N ALA A 48 -9.25 1.08 3.20
CA ALA A 48 -9.45 1.92 2.02
C ALA A 48 -9.08 1.21 0.70
N GLY A 49 -8.72 -0.08 0.74
CA GLY A 49 -8.33 -0.87 -0.43
C GLY A 49 -6.90 -0.62 -0.90
N LEU A 50 -6.07 0.07 -0.11
CA LEU A 50 -4.67 0.27 -0.45
C LEU A 50 -3.81 -0.90 0.05
N PRO A 51 -3.03 -1.56 -0.83
CA PRO A 51 -2.03 -2.52 -0.41
C PRO A 51 -0.98 -1.87 0.48
N VAL A 52 -0.82 -2.37 1.71
CA VAL A 52 0.18 -1.89 2.67
C VAL A 52 1.22 -2.97 2.91
N TYR A 53 2.50 -2.59 2.85
CA TYR A 53 3.63 -3.50 3.05
C TYR A 53 4.57 -2.98 4.14
N PRO A 54 5.20 -3.89 4.92
CA PRO A 54 6.09 -3.51 6.00
C PRO A 54 7.46 -3.01 5.50
N ASN A 55 7.82 -3.27 4.25
CA ASN A 55 9.08 -2.84 3.66
C ASN A 55 9.00 -2.70 2.14
N ILE A 56 9.99 -2.01 1.59
CA ILE A 56 10.09 -1.70 0.16
C ILE A 56 10.25 -2.98 -0.68
N GLU A 57 11.03 -3.95 -0.21
CA GLU A 57 11.28 -5.20 -0.95
C GLU A 57 9.97 -5.96 -1.25
N ARG A 58 9.12 -6.13 -0.24
CA ARG A 58 7.82 -6.80 -0.40
C ARG A 58 6.88 -6.01 -1.31
N ALA A 59 6.84 -4.69 -1.18
CA ALA A 59 6.05 -3.83 -2.06
C ALA A 59 6.52 -3.93 -3.51
N ALA A 60 7.82 -3.81 -3.76
CA ALA A 60 8.41 -3.90 -5.10
C ALA A 60 8.15 -5.26 -5.75
N ARG A 61 8.31 -6.35 -5.00
CA ARG A 61 8.00 -7.71 -5.49
C ARG A 61 6.53 -7.86 -5.89
N ALA A 62 5.61 -7.39 -5.05
CA ALA A 62 4.18 -7.47 -5.35
C ALA A 62 3.80 -6.63 -6.57
N MET A 63 4.33 -5.40 -6.66
CA MET A 63 4.09 -4.51 -7.81
C MET A 63 4.66 -5.09 -9.11
N GLY A 64 5.87 -5.68 -9.08
CA GLY A 64 6.45 -6.34 -10.24
C GLY A 64 5.61 -7.52 -10.73
N ALA A 65 5.10 -8.34 -9.81
CA ALA A 65 4.18 -9.43 -10.15
C ALA A 65 2.85 -8.91 -10.75
N PHE A 66 2.31 -7.84 -10.17
CA PHE A 66 1.09 -7.18 -10.67
C PHE A 66 1.28 -6.67 -12.10
N VAL A 67 2.36 -5.93 -12.37
CA VAL A 67 2.66 -5.39 -13.70
C VAL A 67 2.81 -6.51 -14.72
N ARG A 68 3.61 -7.55 -14.39
CA ARG A 68 3.81 -8.71 -15.27
C ARG A 68 2.49 -9.40 -15.61
N TYR A 69 1.64 -9.65 -14.62
CA TYR A 69 0.33 -10.27 -14.83
C TYR A 69 -0.55 -9.47 -15.80
N HIS A 70 -0.56 -8.14 -15.67
CA HIS A 70 -1.33 -7.28 -16.57
C HIS A 70 -0.74 -7.20 -17.98
N GLN A 71 0.58 -7.19 -18.12
CA GLN A 71 1.26 -7.24 -19.43
C GLN A 71 0.94 -8.54 -20.19
N GLU A 72 1.10 -9.69 -19.53
CA GLU A 72 0.82 -11.00 -20.14
C GLU A 72 -0.64 -11.14 -20.61
N ARG A 73 -1.58 -10.46 -19.94
CA ARG A 73 -3.00 -10.46 -20.33
C ARG A 73 -3.31 -9.54 -21.49
N GLN A 74 -2.62 -8.41 -21.60
CA GLN A 74 -2.77 -7.51 -22.74
C GLN A 74 -2.26 -8.17 -24.04
N GLU A 75 -1.17 -8.94 -23.94
CA GLU A 75 -0.61 -9.68 -25.08
C GLU A 75 -1.53 -10.80 -25.55
N LYS A 76 -2.20 -11.51 -24.64
CA LYS A 76 -3.14 -12.61 -24.98
C LYS A 76 -4.50 -12.16 -25.48
N GLY A 77 -4.90 -10.91 -25.20
CA GLY A 77 -6.18 -10.34 -25.66
C GLY A 77 -6.12 -9.69 -27.05
N SER A 78 -4.94 -9.61 -27.66
CA SER A 78 -4.71 -9.02 -28.99
C SER A 78 -4.55 -10.07 -30.11
N GLY A 79 -4.88 -11.34 -29.80
CA GLY A 79 -4.81 -12.48 -30.72
C GLY A 79 -6.19 -12.96 -31.16
#